data_AF-A0A0U4AUA8-F1
#
_entry.id   AF-A0A0U4AUA8-F1
#
_cell.length_a   1.000
_cell.length_b   1.000
_cell.length_c   1.000
_cell.angle_alpha   90.00
_cell.angle_beta   90.00
_cell.angle_gamma   90.00
#
_symmetry.space_group_name_H-M   'P 1'
#
loop_
_entity.id
_entity.type
_entity.pdbx_description
1 polymer ?
#
loop_
_entity_poly.entity_id
_entity_poly.type
_entity_poly.pdbx_seq_one_letter_code
_entity_poly.pdbx_strand_id
1 'polypeptide(L)'
;MQQLLGLHPGEEAPPGEPLPADDAPALVAALGDPRQHRAAVAGLQQLGPTAIPALAAALPAALATDDPALLRRLVQAAALFNTPASRQLMVELIRNENLFARAAALRATTPRPEPAEAAVFEAVVQRELQLARQLLHGQATAPAPLAKALAYELQGVQSRLFGLLVRLYSPQLIAQAQRTVAHAAPERQATALELLRHLIPAQVYQGLLTLLDPAPAAAKARAFDELLGPPPAALPPVAELVAVQGLAAFADWTLAQALQTWKPTATTVKALLPHLRAQNRLVRESAVAALRRLAETQPIVHKALLHHWPHAAPPFPMLPNSDSARVSAAERVRILQHTALFAETPEHVLSAIVPIMNEVEFAADEEIFAKGDQGGSLFIVHEGTVGIYNGEQQLTTFEAGDFFGELALLDAEPRSATARALEPVMALRLDQDDFYDVMGDRPEVLRNILRVLCQRLRHQNDKMQAMA
;
A
#
# COMPACT_ATOMS: atom_id res chain seq x y z
N MET A 1 -14.28 30.63 10.68
CA MET A 1 -13.49 31.87 10.88
C MET A 1 -12.31 31.90 9.90
N GLN A 2 -12.40 31.88 8.57
CA GLN A 2 -13.33 32.42 7.54
C GLN A 2 -13.50 33.94 7.45
N GLN A 3 -12.83 34.74 8.29
CA GLN A 3 -12.85 36.22 8.18
C GLN A 3 -11.46 36.86 8.11
N LEU A 4 -10.40 36.06 7.90
CA LEU A 4 -9.01 36.55 7.85
C LEU A 4 -8.44 36.68 6.43
N LEU A 5 -9.17 36.29 5.37
CA LEU A 5 -8.60 36.26 4.01
C LEU A 5 -9.51 36.79 2.88
N GLY A 6 -10.73 37.27 3.13
CA GLY A 6 -11.47 38.11 2.17
C GLY A 6 -11.52 37.68 0.69
N LEU A 7 -11.65 36.38 0.37
CA LEU A 7 -11.70 35.91 -1.02
C LEU A 7 -13.07 35.28 -1.33
N HIS A 8 -13.77 35.85 -2.31
CA HIS A 8 -14.98 35.29 -2.93
C HIS A 8 -14.60 34.23 -3.98
N PRO A 9 -15.49 33.23 -4.24
CA PRO A 9 -15.22 32.19 -5.24
C PRO A 9 -15.36 32.78 -6.65
N GLY A 10 -14.22 33.09 -7.29
CA GLY A 10 -14.20 33.57 -8.68
C GLY A 10 -13.05 34.52 -9.05
N GLU A 11 -12.22 34.97 -8.11
CA GLU A 11 -11.04 35.79 -8.42
C GLU A 11 -9.77 34.94 -8.45
N GLU A 12 -9.06 34.96 -9.59
CA GLU A 12 -7.66 34.54 -9.66
C GLU A 12 -6.85 35.40 -8.68
N ALA A 13 -6.15 34.74 -7.75
CA ALA A 13 -5.30 35.42 -6.78
C ALA A 13 -4.22 36.24 -7.52
N PRO A 14 -3.96 37.50 -7.12
CA PRO A 14 -2.85 38.26 -7.67
C PRO A 14 -1.54 37.51 -7.36
N PRO A 15 -0.47 37.67 -8.17
CA PRO A 15 0.81 37.04 -7.89
C PRO A 15 1.30 37.55 -6.53
N GLY A 16 1.16 36.72 -5.50
CA GLY A 16 1.59 37.02 -4.14
C GLY A 16 3.09 37.28 -4.09
N GLU A 17 3.52 38.15 -3.19
CA GLU A 17 4.93 38.37 -2.88
C GLU A 17 5.64 37.02 -2.67
N PRO A 18 6.86 36.84 -3.21
CA PRO A 18 7.61 35.61 -3.02
C PRO A 18 7.83 35.37 -1.52
N LEU A 19 7.32 34.24 -1.03
CA LEU A 19 7.55 33.78 0.34
C LEU A 19 9.07 33.74 0.64
N PRO A 20 9.51 34.14 1.84
CA PRO A 20 10.93 34.08 2.20
C PRO A 20 11.43 32.62 2.22
N ALA A 21 12.67 32.41 1.78
CA ALA A 21 13.28 31.08 1.67
C ALA A 21 13.36 30.30 3.00
N ASP A 22 13.30 31.01 4.14
CA ASP A 22 13.32 30.44 5.49
C ASP A 22 12.04 29.62 5.82
N ASP A 23 10.97 29.76 5.04
CA ASP A 23 9.72 29.02 5.24
C ASP A 23 9.73 27.61 4.62
N ALA A 24 10.74 27.28 3.80
CA ALA A 24 10.82 26.00 3.10
C ALA A 24 10.80 24.77 4.04
N PRO A 25 11.55 24.73 5.16
CA PRO A 25 11.50 23.60 6.09
C PRO A 25 10.14 23.42 6.76
N ALA A 26 9.43 24.52 7.06
CA ALA A 26 8.11 24.47 7.67
C ALA A 26 7.06 23.93 6.70
N LEU A 27 7.11 24.35 5.43
CA LEU A 27 6.25 23.81 4.38
C LEU A 27 6.53 22.33 4.09
N VAL A 28 7.81 21.91 4.14
CA VAL A 28 8.18 20.50 4.00
C VAL A 28 7.66 19.66 5.17
N ALA A 29 7.70 20.17 6.40
CA ALA A 29 7.09 19.50 7.56
C ALA A 29 5.57 19.36 7.41
N ALA A 30 4.90 20.38 6.87
CA ALA A 30 3.45 20.38 6.63
C ALA A 30 3.00 19.38 5.54
N LEU A 31 3.90 18.85 4.70
CA LEU A 31 3.58 17.75 3.77
C LEU A 31 3.23 16.43 4.49
N GLY A 32 3.69 16.26 5.73
CA GLY A 32 3.34 15.12 6.57
C GLY A 32 1.89 15.15 7.07
N ASP A 33 1.25 16.32 7.11
CA ASP A 33 -0.12 16.47 7.59
C ASP A 33 -1.13 16.29 6.43
N PRO A 34 -2.03 15.29 6.47
CA PRO A 34 -3.07 15.07 5.46
C PRO A 34 -4.00 16.28 5.23
N ARG A 35 -4.16 17.17 6.21
CA ARG A 35 -5.04 18.35 6.07
C ARG A 35 -4.31 19.54 5.43
N GLN A 36 -2.99 19.59 5.58
CA GLN A 36 -2.17 20.74 5.18
C GLN A 36 -1.35 20.46 3.92
N HIS A 37 -1.19 19.20 3.50
CA HIS A 37 -0.29 18.85 2.41
C HIS A 37 -0.60 19.59 1.10
N ARG A 38 -1.87 19.86 0.77
CA ARG A 38 -2.24 20.59 -0.46
C ARG A 38 -1.78 22.05 -0.42
N ALA A 39 -2.00 22.71 0.72
CA ALA A 39 -1.53 24.08 0.94
C ALA A 39 0.01 24.14 0.97
N ALA A 40 0.64 23.13 1.57
CA ALA A 40 2.10 23.00 1.58
C ALA A 40 2.69 22.86 0.17
N VAL A 41 2.10 22.02 -0.70
CA VAL A 41 2.53 21.91 -2.10
C VAL A 41 2.38 23.24 -2.83
N ALA A 42 1.27 23.97 -2.64
CA ALA A 42 1.06 25.28 -3.24
C ALA A 42 2.09 26.31 -2.75
N GLY A 43 2.42 26.32 -1.45
CA GLY A 43 3.47 27.18 -0.88
C GLY A 43 4.86 26.84 -1.42
N LEU A 44 5.18 25.55 -1.58
CA LEU A 44 6.45 25.12 -2.20
C LEU A 44 6.54 25.56 -3.67
N GLN A 45 5.42 25.51 -4.41
CA GLN A 45 5.38 26.03 -5.79
C GLN A 45 5.69 27.53 -5.86
N GLN A 46 5.22 28.31 -4.87
CA GLN A 46 5.51 29.75 -4.78
C GLN A 46 6.99 30.04 -4.46
N LEU A 47 7.63 29.22 -3.62
CA LEU A 47 9.07 29.32 -3.32
C LEU A 47 9.97 28.96 -4.51
N GLY A 48 9.45 28.15 -5.45
CA GLY A 48 10.18 27.73 -6.63
C GLY A 48 11.41 26.85 -6.31
N PRO A 49 12.46 26.89 -7.16
CA PRO A 49 13.65 26.03 -7.03
C PRO A 49 14.41 26.12 -5.69
N THR A 50 14.20 27.18 -4.91
CA THR A 50 14.83 27.37 -3.60
C THR A 50 14.36 26.34 -2.56
N ALA A 51 13.23 25.66 -2.81
CA ALA A 51 12.71 24.60 -1.96
C ALA A 51 13.43 23.25 -2.10
N ILE A 52 14.19 23.03 -3.18
CA ILE A 52 14.82 21.72 -3.47
C ILE A 52 15.79 21.26 -2.38
N PRO A 53 16.69 22.11 -1.84
CA PRO A 53 17.58 21.70 -0.74
C PRO A 53 16.81 21.27 0.51
N ALA A 54 15.71 21.94 0.86
CA ALA A 54 14.87 21.58 2.00
C ALA A 54 14.17 20.22 1.77
N LEU A 55 13.66 19.98 0.57
CA LEU A 55 13.08 18.69 0.18
C LEU A 55 14.13 17.56 0.21
N ALA A 56 15.33 17.82 -0.32
CA ALA A 56 16.45 16.88 -0.28
C ALA A 56 16.89 16.55 1.16
N ALA A 57 16.89 17.55 2.06
CA ALA A 57 17.22 17.35 3.47
C ALA A 57 16.17 16.50 4.23
N ALA A 58 14.91 16.54 3.81
CA ALA A 58 13.83 15.76 4.43
C ALA A 58 13.74 14.31 3.93
N LEU A 59 14.28 14.01 2.74
CA LEU A 59 14.20 12.67 2.14
C LEU A 59 14.86 11.56 2.98
N PRO A 60 16.06 11.73 3.58
CA PRO A 60 16.65 10.69 4.43
C PRO A 60 15.76 10.32 5.63
N ALA A 61 15.11 11.31 6.25
CA ALA A 61 14.17 11.05 7.33
C ALA A 61 12.93 10.29 6.82
N ALA A 62 12.38 10.71 5.68
CA ALA A 62 11.23 10.05 5.04
C ALA A 62 11.52 8.62 4.55
N LEU A 63 12.77 8.33 4.16
CA LEU A 63 13.22 6.99 3.77
C LEU A 63 13.42 6.07 4.99
N ALA A 64 13.62 6.65 6.17
CA ALA A 64 13.77 5.93 7.43
C ALA A 64 12.42 5.71 8.15
N THR A 65 11.38 6.48 7.82
CA THR A 65 10.01 6.26 8.31
C THR A 65 9.26 5.23 7.47
N ASP A 66 8.35 4.52 8.12
CA ASP A 66 7.43 3.55 7.49
C ASP A 66 6.23 4.25 6.78
N ASP A 67 6.40 5.49 6.32
CA ASP A 67 5.35 6.30 5.68
C ASP A 67 5.61 6.50 4.17
N PRO A 68 5.10 5.58 3.32
CA PRO A 68 5.24 5.70 1.89
C PRO A 68 4.40 6.84 1.29
N ALA A 69 3.42 7.40 2.01
CA ALA A 69 2.61 8.52 1.54
C ALA A 69 3.40 9.84 1.65
N LEU A 70 4.04 10.10 2.79
CA LEU A 70 4.96 11.22 2.96
C LEU A 70 6.07 11.18 1.90
N LEU A 71 6.68 10.01 1.68
CA LEU A 71 7.71 9.84 0.64
C LEU A 71 7.17 10.20 -0.75
N ARG A 72 5.96 9.74 -1.11
CA ARG A 72 5.32 10.10 -2.39
C ARG A 72 5.10 11.61 -2.51
N ARG A 73 4.60 12.26 -1.46
CA ARG A 73 4.32 13.71 -1.44
C ARG A 73 5.60 14.52 -1.60
N LEU A 74 6.67 14.16 -0.88
CA LEU A 74 7.99 14.81 -1.00
C LEU A 74 8.57 14.66 -2.40
N VAL A 75 8.52 13.46 -2.97
CA VAL A 75 9.05 13.19 -4.31
C VAL A 75 8.23 13.91 -5.39
N GLN A 76 6.89 13.94 -5.26
CA GLN A 76 6.02 14.71 -6.15
C GLN A 76 6.33 16.19 -6.08
N ALA A 77 6.49 16.76 -4.87
CA ALA A 77 6.82 18.16 -4.68
C ALA A 77 8.19 18.50 -5.30
N ALA A 78 9.21 17.65 -5.10
CA ALA A 78 10.53 17.84 -5.68
C ALA A 78 10.51 17.79 -7.22
N ALA A 79 9.70 16.91 -7.80
CA ALA A 79 9.59 16.74 -9.25
C ALA A 79 8.86 17.88 -9.97
N LEU A 80 8.13 18.74 -9.25
CA LEU A 80 7.48 19.92 -9.84
C LEU A 80 8.51 20.89 -10.44
N PHE A 81 9.69 20.98 -9.82
CA PHE A 81 10.72 21.92 -10.23
C PHE A 81 11.58 21.27 -11.33
N ASN A 82 11.32 21.61 -12.59
CA ASN A 82 12.05 21.10 -13.76
C ASN A 82 13.50 21.66 -13.84
N THR A 83 14.31 21.41 -12.81
CA THR A 83 15.65 21.94 -12.62
C THR A 83 16.69 20.82 -12.60
N PRO A 84 17.98 21.11 -12.88
CA PRO A 84 19.04 20.11 -12.79
C PRO A 84 19.15 19.45 -11.41
N ALA A 85 18.97 20.23 -10.34
CA ALA A 85 19.02 19.72 -8.97
C ALA A 85 17.88 18.73 -8.66
N SER A 86 16.66 19.03 -9.11
CA SER A 86 15.54 18.09 -9.00
C SER A 86 15.79 16.82 -9.83
N ARG A 87 16.31 16.96 -11.06
CA ARG A 87 16.64 15.81 -11.91
C ARG A 87 17.67 14.89 -11.25
N GLN A 88 18.75 15.45 -10.70
CA GLN A 88 19.76 14.69 -9.98
C GLN A 88 19.15 13.93 -8.80
N LEU A 89 18.30 14.60 -8.02
CA LEU A 89 17.59 13.98 -6.90
C LEU A 89 16.71 12.79 -7.36
N MET A 90 15.99 12.93 -8.48
CA MET A 90 15.19 11.83 -9.04
C MET A 90 16.04 10.65 -9.49
N VAL A 91 17.19 10.89 -10.12
CA VAL A 91 18.12 9.82 -10.52
C VAL A 91 18.65 9.07 -9.29
N GLU A 92 19.01 9.79 -8.23
CA GLU A 92 19.44 9.21 -6.96
C GLU A 92 18.35 8.33 -6.33
N LEU A 93 17.10 8.80 -6.31
CA LEU A 93 15.95 8.03 -5.81
C LEU A 93 15.63 6.80 -6.67
N ILE A 94 15.79 6.89 -8.00
CA ILE A 94 15.61 5.74 -8.90
C ILE A 94 16.69 4.68 -8.63
N ARG A 95 17.92 5.10 -8.37
CA ARG A 95 19.06 4.22 -8.06
C ARG A 95 18.98 3.59 -6.66
N ASN A 96 18.27 4.23 -5.73
CA ASN A 96 18.13 3.82 -4.34
C ASN A 96 17.62 2.37 -4.21
N GLU A 97 18.01 1.68 -3.13
CA GLU A 97 17.53 0.32 -2.82
C GLU A 97 16.08 0.31 -2.35
N ASN A 98 15.58 1.44 -1.81
CA ASN A 98 14.19 1.59 -1.43
C ASN A 98 13.27 1.57 -2.67
N LEU A 99 12.46 0.52 -2.80
CA LEU A 99 11.61 0.28 -3.98
C LEU A 99 10.43 1.25 -4.05
N PHE A 100 9.96 1.76 -2.90
CA PHE A 100 8.90 2.78 -2.85
C PHE A 100 9.41 4.14 -3.31
N ALA A 101 10.64 4.51 -2.93
CA ALA A 101 11.32 5.72 -3.40
C ALA A 101 11.52 5.68 -4.91
N ARG A 102 12.03 4.55 -5.42
CA ARG A 102 12.17 4.31 -6.87
C ARG A 102 10.82 4.41 -7.58
N ALA A 103 9.77 3.76 -7.07
CA ALA A 103 8.44 3.82 -7.66
C ALA A 103 7.84 5.24 -7.64
N ALA A 104 8.07 6.00 -6.57
CA ALA A 104 7.64 7.39 -6.47
C ALA A 104 8.35 8.26 -7.52
N ALA A 105 9.67 8.14 -7.65
CA ALA A 105 10.45 8.89 -8.63
C ALA A 105 10.09 8.50 -10.09
N LEU A 106 9.79 7.23 -10.34
CA LEU A 106 9.29 6.73 -11.63
C LEU A 106 7.81 7.08 -11.91
N ARG A 107 7.06 7.63 -10.96
CA ARG A 107 5.73 8.18 -11.22
C ARG A 107 5.75 9.69 -11.35
N ALA A 108 6.70 10.34 -10.68
CA ALA A 108 6.98 11.75 -10.83
C ALA A 108 7.31 12.09 -12.30
N THR A 109 6.73 13.20 -12.77
CA THR A 109 6.94 13.72 -14.12
C THR A 109 8.30 14.40 -14.17
N THR A 110 9.21 13.87 -14.99
CA THR A 110 10.52 14.48 -15.25
C THR A 110 10.76 14.55 -16.76
N PRO A 111 11.54 15.52 -17.25
CA PRO A 111 11.97 15.56 -18.65
C PRO A 111 12.77 14.32 -19.04
N ARG A 112 12.99 14.14 -20.35
CA ARG A 112 13.75 13.03 -20.93
C ARG A 112 15.15 12.94 -20.29
N PRO A 113 15.64 11.74 -19.96
CA PRO A 113 16.95 11.59 -19.34
C PRO A 113 18.07 12.05 -20.26
N GLU A 114 19.13 12.57 -19.66
CA GLU A 114 20.38 12.82 -20.37
C GLU A 114 21.08 11.50 -20.73
N PRO A 115 21.94 11.48 -21.77
CA PRO A 115 22.66 10.25 -22.16
C PRO A 115 23.45 9.61 -21.02
N ALA A 116 23.98 10.42 -20.10
CA ALA A 116 24.69 9.95 -18.90
C ALA A 116 23.78 9.21 -17.89
N GLU A 117 22.48 9.51 -17.89
CA GLU A 117 21.49 8.91 -16.99
C GLU A 117 20.95 7.58 -17.55
N ALA A 118 21.02 7.38 -18.87
CA ALA A 118 20.55 6.16 -19.52
C ALA A 118 21.25 4.90 -19.00
N ALA A 119 22.58 4.93 -18.83
CA ALA A 119 23.35 3.81 -18.29
C ALA A 119 22.94 3.45 -16.85
N VAL A 120 22.57 4.45 -16.04
CA VAL A 120 22.06 4.23 -14.68
C VAL A 120 20.73 3.49 -14.73
N PHE A 121 19.82 3.93 -15.59
CA PHE A 121 18.50 3.32 -15.72
C PHE A 121 18.56 1.91 -16.29
N GLU A 122 19.44 1.64 -17.25
CA GLU A 122 19.70 0.29 -17.76
C GLU A 122 20.20 -0.65 -16.65
N ALA A 123 21.11 -0.19 -15.80
CA ALA A 123 21.56 -0.96 -14.64
C ALA A 123 20.42 -1.24 -13.65
N VAL A 124 19.50 -0.28 -13.45
CA VAL A 124 18.31 -0.47 -12.60
C VAL A 124 17.32 -1.45 -13.24
N VAL A 125 17.13 -1.43 -14.57
CA VAL A 125 16.31 -2.43 -15.29
C VAL A 125 16.83 -3.84 -15.01
N GLN A 126 18.14 -4.05 -15.08
CA GLN A 126 18.74 -5.35 -14.77
C GLN A 126 18.49 -5.79 -13.33
N ARG A 127 18.56 -4.87 -12.36
CA ARG A 127 18.21 -5.15 -10.96
C ARG A 127 16.73 -5.54 -10.78
N GLU A 128 15.82 -4.86 -11.48
CA GLU A 128 14.38 -5.19 -11.45
C GLU A 128 14.11 -6.58 -12.07
N LEU A 129 14.78 -6.93 -13.16
CA LEU A 129 14.68 -8.28 -13.74
C LEU A 129 15.22 -9.36 -12.79
N GLN A 130 16.31 -9.08 -12.08
CA GLN A 130 16.84 -9.99 -11.06
C GLN A 130 15.89 -10.15 -9.87
N LEU A 131 15.26 -9.06 -9.42
CA LEU A 131 14.23 -9.09 -8.38
C LEU A 131 13.01 -9.89 -8.84
N ALA A 132 12.51 -9.67 -10.06
CA ALA A 132 11.44 -10.47 -10.66
C ALA A 132 11.75 -11.97 -10.62
N ARG A 133 12.96 -12.38 -11.03
CA ARG A 133 13.40 -13.77 -10.95
C ARG A 133 13.30 -14.32 -9.53
N GLN A 134 13.84 -13.59 -8.54
CA GLN A 134 13.80 -14.02 -7.13
C GLN A 134 12.37 -14.17 -6.61
N LEU A 135 11.49 -13.21 -6.92
CA LEU A 135 10.10 -13.25 -6.49
C LEU A 135 9.31 -14.37 -7.17
N LEU A 136 9.58 -14.68 -8.45
CA LEU A 136 8.94 -15.79 -9.17
C LEU A 136 9.32 -17.16 -8.58
N HIS A 137 10.60 -17.38 -8.29
CA HIS A 137 11.05 -18.58 -7.58
C HIS A 137 10.42 -18.70 -6.18
N GLY A 138 10.35 -17.57 -5.48
CA GLY A 138 9.65 -17.46 -4.21
C GLY A 138 8.17 -17.83 -4.32
N GLN A 139 7.46 -17.25 -5.29
CA GLN A 139 6.03 -17.48 -5.50
C GLN A 139 5.74 -18.94 -5.87
N ALA A 140 6.63 -19.60 -6.61
CA ALA A 140 6.48 -21.00 -7.00
C ALA A 140 6.61 -21.99 -5.83
N THR A 141 7.31 -21.59 -4.76
CA THR A 141 7.65 -22.48 -3.62
C THR A 141 6.98 -22.07 -2.30
N ALA A 142 6.52 -20.82 -2.19
CA ALA A 142 5.93 -20.29 -0.98
C ALA A 142 4.52 -20.84 -0.69
N PRO A 143 4.11 -20.87 0.59
CA PRO A 143 2.71 -21.13 0.96
C PRO A 143 1.74 -20.15 0.29
N ALA A 144 0.50 -20.58 0.07
CA ALA A 144 -0.50 -19.82 -0.67
C ALA A 144 -0.66 -18.33 -0.25
N PRO A 145 -0.70 -17.97 1.06
CA PRO A 145 -0.81 -16.57 1.46
C PRO A 145 0.37 -15.70 1.02
N LEU A 146 1.60 -16.22 1.16
CA LEU A 146 2.81 -15.53 0.73
C LEU A 146 2.92 -15.49 -0.80
N ALA A 147 2.56 -16.58 -1.49
CA ALA A 147 2.54 -16.61 -2.96
C ALA A 147 1.58 -15.57 -3.56
N LYS A 148 0.42 -15.34 -2.92
CA LYS A 148 -0.53 -14.28 -3.31
C LYS A 148 0.05 -12.89 -3.04
N ALA A 149 0.70 -12.68 -1.89
CA ALA A 149 1.38 -11.41 -1.60
C ALA A 149 2.51 -11.11 -2.60
N LEU A 150 3.29 -12.11 -2.98
CA LEU A 150 4.36 -11.96 -3.99
C LEU A 150 3.82 -11.63 -5.38
N ALA A 151 2.60 -12.05 -5.72
CA ALA A 151 1.95 -11.65 -6.97
C ALA A 151 1.77 -10.13 -7.05
N TYR A 152 1.42 -9.49 -5.93
CA TYR A 152 1.31 -8.04 -5.84
C TYR A 152 2.67 -7.35 -6.03
N GLU A 153 3.72 -7.86 -5.40
CA GLU A 153 5.07 -7.30 -5.56
C GLU A 153 5.58 -7.42 -7.01
N LEU A 154 5.25 -8.50 -7.70
CA LEU A 154 5.54 -8.68 -9.13
C LEU A 154 4.83 -7.66 -10.02
N GLN A 155 3.58 -7.27 -9.69
CA GLN A 155 2.91 -6.14 -10.36
C GLN A 155 3.64 -4.81 -10.10
N GLY A 156 4.20 -4.65 -8.90
CA GLY A 156 5.09 -3.54 -8.56
C GLY A 156 6.34 -3.51 -9.43
N VAL A 157 7.01 -4.65 -9.61
CA VAL A 157 8.18 -4.79 -10.50
C VAL A 157 7.81 -4.44 -11.94
N GLN A 158 6.70 -4.97 -12.46
CA GLN A 158 6.20 -4.64 -13.79
C GLN A 158 5.99 -3.13 -13.97
N SER A 159 5.35 -2.48 -12.98
CA SER A 159 5.09 -1.04 -13.00
C SER A 159 6.38 -0.22 -13.01
N ARG A 160 7.39 -0.62 -12.22
CA ARG A 160 8.71 0.04 -12.21
C ARG A 160 9.48 -0.20 -13.50
N LEU A 161 9.42 -1.40 -14.08
CA LEU A 161 10.00 -1.68 -15.40
C LEU A 161 9.40 -0.79 -16.49
N PHE A 162 8.07 -0.72 -16.60
CA PHE A 162 7.42 0.23 -17.53
C PHE A 162 7.82 1.66 -17.24
N GLY A 163 7.88 2.04 -15.96
CA GLY A 163 8.41 3.33 -15.52
C GLY A 163 9.78 3.61 -16.13
N LEU A 164 10.75 2.72 -15.96
CA LEU A 164 12.11 2.86 -16.50
C LEU A 164 12.12 2.90 -18.03
N LEU A 165 11.32 2.07 -18.69
CA LEU A 165 11.22 2.04 -20.16
C LEU A 165 10.66 3.34 -20.74
N VAL A 166 9.67 3.96 -20.09
CA VAL A 166 9.15 5.27 -20.51
C VAL A 166 10.25 6.35 -20.49
N ARG A 167 11.28 6.20 -19.64
CA ARG A 167 12.42 7.13 -19.58
C ARG A 167 13.46 6.82 -20.67
N LEU A 168 13.77 5.54 -20.85
CA LEU A 168 14.82 5.08 -21.77
C LEU A 168 14.40 5.16 -23.25
N TYR A 169 13.12 4.93 -23.54
CA TYR A 169 12.59 4.80 -24.90
C TYR A 169 11.46 5.80 -25.15
N SER A 170 10.83 5.74 -26.33
CA SER A 170 9.75 6.65 -26.73
C SER A 170 8.56 6.63 -25.75
N PRO A 171 8.32 7.72 -24.96
CA PRO A 171 7.34 7.71 -23.88
C PRO A 171 5.92 7.36 -24.33
N GLN A 172 5.52 7.87 -25.51
CA GLN A 172 4.19 7.66 -26.07
C GLN A 172 3.93 6.19 -26.42
N LEU A 173 4.91 5.52 -27.04
CA LEU A 173 4.77 4.13 -27.47
C LEU A 173 4.76 3.17 -26.27
N ILE A 174 5.65 3.39 -25.29
CA ILE A 174 5.67 2.57 -24.07
C ILE A 174 4.39 2.79 -23.24
N ALA A 175 3.94 4.04 -23.07
CA ALA A 175 2.72 4.35 -22.32
C ALA A 175 1.45 3.83 -23.01
N GLN A 176 1.43 3.78 -24.35
CA GLN A 176 0.37 3.13 -25.11
C GLN A 176 0.40 1.61 -24.90
N ALA A 177 1.59 0.99 -24.95
CA ALA A 177 1.71 -0.45 -24.73
C ALA A 177 1.27 -0.84 -23.31
N GLN A 178 1.70 -0.10 -22.28
CA GLN A 178 1.30 -0.32 -20.89
C GLN A 178 -0.22 -0.26 -20.69
N ARG A 179 -0.90 0.74 -21.28
CA ARG A 179 -2.37 0.88 -21.19
C ARG A 179 -3.10 -0.24 -21.90
N THR A 180 -2.62 -0.65 -23.07
CA THR A 180 -3.23 -1.72 -23.87
C THR A 180 -3.06 -3.08 -23.18
N VAL A 181 -1.92 -3.34 -22.55
CA VAL A 181 -1.66 -4.58 -21.79
C VAL A 181 -2.55 -4.70 -20.56
N ALA A 182 -2.90 -3.59 -19.90
CA ALA A 182 -3.71 -3.63 -18.67
C ALA A 182 -5.21 -3.89 -18.92
N HIS A 183 -5.74 -3.54 -20.11
CA HIS A 183 -7.19 -3.41 -20.31
C HIS A 183 -7.73 -3.91 -21.66
N ALA A 184 -6.92 -4.50 -22.55
CA ALA A 184 -7.37 -4.82 -23.90
C ALA A 184 -7.64 -6.32 -24.15
N ALA A 185 -8.50 -6.57 -25.14
CA ALA A 185 -8.72 -7.91 -25.72
C ALA A 185 -7.41 -8.50 -26.29
N PRO A 186 -7.29 -9.84 -26.39
CA PRO A 186 -6.03 -10.53 -26.74
C PRO A 186 -5.36 -10.01 -28.02
N GLU A 187 -6.13 -9.62 -29.02
CA GLU A 187 -5.64 -9.09 -30.30
C GLU A 187 -4.93 -7.75 -30.16
N ARG A 188 -5.48 -6.82 -29.37
CA ARG A 188 -4.88 -5.50 -29.12
C ARG A 188 -3.63 -5.62 -28.25
N GLN A 189 -3.59 -6.61 -27.36
CA GLN A 189 -2.41 -6.94 -26.57
C GLN A 189 -1.26 -7.43 -27.48
N ALA A 190 -1.54 -8.25 -28.48
CA ALA A 190 -0.53 -8.74 -29.43
C ALA A 190 0.12 -7.59 -30.23
N THR A 191 -0.67 -6.63 -30.74
CA THR A 191 -0.13 -5.46 -31.46
C THR A 191 0.76 -4.60 -30.57
N ALA A 192 0.37 -4.38 -29.31
CA ALA A 192 1.17 -3.60 -28.36
C ALA A 192 2.50 -4.30 -28.03
N LEU A 193 2.49 -5.62 -27.87
CA LEU A 193 3.70 -6.42 -27.63
C LEU A 193 4.62 -6.43 -28.85
N GLU A 194 4.07 -6.49 -30.06
CA GLU A 194 4.87 -6.47 -31.28
C GLU A 194 5.63 -5.15 -31.47
N LEU A 195 5.00 -4.01 -31.13
CA LEU A 195 5.67 -2.71 -31.12
C LEU A 195 6.84 -2.67 -30.11
N LEU A 196 6.65 -3.23 -28.91
CA LEU A 196 7.70 -3.27 -27.89
C LEU A 196 8.92 -4.06 -28.34
N ARG A 197 8.73 -5.18 -29.07
CA ARG A 197 9.81 -6.05 -29.55
C ARG A 197 10.88 -5.31 -30.36
N HIS A 198 10.49 -4.29 -31.12
CA HIS A 198 11.40 -3.51 -31.96
C HIS A 198 12.00 -2.29 -31.24
N LEU A 199 11.43 -1.90 -30.10
CA LEU A 199 11.83 -0.71 -29.35
C LEU A 199 12.85 -0.99 -28.25
N ILE A 200 12.77 -2.15 -27.58
CA ILE A 200 13.57 -2.45 -26.40
C ILE A 200 14.47 -3.69 -26.60
N PRO A 201 15.59 -3.80 -25.87
CA PRO A 201 16.48 -4.95 -25.95
C PRO A 201 15.74 -6.28 -25.76
N ALA A 202 16.13 -7.28 -26.53
CA ALA A 202 15.47 -8.60 -26.55
C ALA A 202 15.34 -9.22 -25.15
N GLN A 203 16.36 -9.08 -24.30
CA GLN A 203 16.33 -9.59 -22.94
C GLN A 203 15.23 -8.94 -22.09
N VAL A 204 15.10 -7.62 -22.16
CA VAL A 204 14.10 -6.86 -21.39
C VAL A 204 12.70 -7.14 -21.92
N TYR A 205 12.55 -7.26 -23.23
CA TYR A 205 11.29 -7.64 -23.87
C TYR A 205 10.80 -9.01 -23.40
N GLN A 206 11.67 -10.03 -23.44
CA GLN A 206 11.30 -11.38 -23.00
C GLN A 206 10.95 -11.41 -21.51
N GLY A 207 11.72 -10.72 -20.66
CA GLY A 207 11.43 -10.62 -19.23
C GLY A 207 10.05 -9.99 -18.96
N LEU A 208 9.70 -8.92 -19.67
CA LEU A 208 8.37 -8.32 -19.58
C LEU A 208 7.27 -9.25 -20.08
N LEU A 209 7.47 -9.90 -21.22
CA LEU A 209 6.50 -10.84 -21.77
C LEU A 209 6.20 -11.97 -20.78
N THR A 210 7.23 -12.56 -20.16
CA THR A 210 7.08 -13.61 -19.14
C THR A 210 6.34 -13.12 -17.90
N LEU A 211 6.54 -11.86 -17.47
CA LEU A 211 5.79 -11.30 -16.34
C LEU A 211 4.30 -11.13 -16.67
N LEU A 212 3.99 -10.70 -17.90
CA LEU A 212 2.64 -10.46 -18.40
C LEU A 212 1.84 -11.72 -18.73
N ASP A 213 2.53 -12.82 -19.05
CA ASP A 213 1.93 -14.11 -19.37
C ASP A 213 1.04 -14.59 -18.19
N PRO A 214 -0.17 -15.13 -18.40
CA PRO A 214 -0.96 -15.74 -17.33
C PRO A 214 -0.40 -17.08 -16.79
N ALA A 215 0.74 -17.56 -17.29
CA ALA A 215 1.36 -18.82 -16.89
C ALA A 215 1.64 -18.95 -15.37
N PRO A 216 1.70 -20.19 -14.84
CA PRO A 216 2.07 -20.43 -13.44
C PRO A 216 3.47 -19.90 -13.10
N ALA A 217 3.64 -19.46 -11.84
CA ALA A 217 4.88 -18.88 -11.35
C ALA A 217 6.11 -19.77 -11.59
N ALA A 218 5.97 -21.10 -11.45
CA ALA A 218 7.06 -22.04 -11.69
C ALA A 218 7.55 -22.06 -13.15
N ALA A 219 6.64 -21.92 -14.12
CA ALA A 219 7.00 -21.84 -15.53
C ALA A 219 7.71 -20.50 -15.84
N LYS A 220 7.17 -19.41 -15.29
CA LYS A 220 7.80 -18.08 -15.39
C LYS A 220 9.21 -18.05 -14.78
N ALA A 221 9.40 -18.68 -13.62
CA ALA A 221 10.71 -18.75 -12.95
C ALA A 221 11.76 -19.45 -13.84
N ARG A 222 11.40 -20.57 -14.47
CA ARG A 222 12.29 -21.27 -15.42
C ARG A 222 12.64 -20.42 -16.64
N ALA A 223 11.65 -19.75 -17.23
CA ALA A 223 11.89 -18.83 -18.34
C ALA A 223 12.85 -17.69 -17.94
N PHE A 224 12.76 -17.18 -16.71
CA PHE A 224 13.70 -16.17 -16.20
C PHE A 224 15.11 -16.73 -15.96
N ASP A 225 15.25 -18.01 -15.58
CA ASP A 225 16.56 -18.66 -15.45
C ASP A 225 17.24 -18.84 -16.81
N GLU A 226 16.47 -19.20 -17.85
CA GLU A 226 16.95 -19.25 -19.23
C GLU A 226 17.36 -17.87 -19.75
N LEU A 227 16.59 -16.84 -19.40
CA LEU A 227 16.78 -15.46 -19.86
C LEU A 227 17.99 -14.75 -19.22
N LEU A 228 18.20 -14.95 -17.92
CA LEU A 228 19.23 -14.27 -17.14
C LEU A 228 20.46 -15.14 -16.88
N GLY A 229 20.42 -16.41 -17.29
CA GLY A 229 21.43 -17.41 -16.96
C GLY A 229 21.27 -17.96 -15.52
N PRO A 230 22.09 -18.98 -15.17
CA PRO A 230 21.99 -19.65 -13.88
C PRO A 230 22.20 -18.65 -12.73
N PRO A 231 21.46 -18.79 -11.62
CA PRO A 231 21.62 -17.91 -10.48
C PRO A 231 23.04 -18.03 -9.89
N PRO A 232 23.72 -16.91 -9.57
CA PRO A 232 25.13 -16.92 -9.16
C PRO A 232 25.41 -17.60 -7.80
N ALA A 233 24.38 -18.03 -7.07
CA ALA A 233 24.42 -18.87 -5.88
C ALA A 233 23.01 -19.43 -5.63
N ALA A 234 22.84 -20.35 -4.68
CA ALA A 234 21.49 -20.69 -4.18
C ALA A 234 20.83 -19.40 -3.67
N LEU A 235 19.77 -18.97 -4.36
CA LEU A 235 19.03 -17.76 -4.00
C LEU A 235 18.53 -17.91 -2.56
N PRO A 236 18.64 -16.86 -1.72
CA PRO A 236 18.09 -16.93 -0.38
C PRO A 236 16.57 -17.21 -0.47
N PRO A 237 15.99 -17.92 0.51
CA PRO A 237 14.55 -18.10 0.58
C PRO A 237 13.84 -16.75 0.48
N VAL A 238 12.76 -16.68 -0.29
CA VAL A 238 12.05 -15.40 -0.52
C VAL A 238 11.58 -14.75 0.79
N ALA A 239 11.22 -15.55 1.80
CA ALA A 239 10.85 -15.03 3.11
C ALA A 239 12.02 -14.33 3.81
N GLU A 240 13.26 -14.81 3.61
CA GLU A 240 14.46 -14.14 4.12
C GLU A 240 14.76 -12.86 3.35
N LEU A 241 14.64 -12.87 2.01
CA LEU A 241 14.79 -11.67 1.18
C LEU A 241 13.83 -10.56 1.66
N VAL A 242 12.55 -10.91 1.83
CA VAL A 242 11.51 -9.98 2.25
C VAL A 242 11.76 -9.47 3.66
N ALA A 243 12.12 -10.36 4.60
CA ALA A 243 12.41 -9.96 5.98
C ALA A 243 13.67 -9.08 6.10
N VAL A 244 14.69 -9.32 5.29
CA VAL A 244 15.95 -8.56 5.32
C VAL A 244 15.80 -7.18 4.69
N GLN A 245 15.11 -7.06 3.56
CA GLN A 245 14.89 -5.75 2.92
C GLN A 245 13.75 -4.96 3.58
N GLY A 246 12.78 -5.64 4.18
CA GLY A 246 11.76 -5.01 5.02
C GLY A 246 10.85 -4.01 4.30
N LEU A 247 10.39 -3.01 5.06
CA LEU A 247 9.45 -1.97 4.61
C LEU A 247 10.06 -0.97 3.62
N ALA A 248 11.37 -1.01 3.38
CA ALA A 248 12.01 -0.25 2.31
C ALA A 248 11.71 -0.85 0.92
N ALA A 249 11.39 -2.15 0.85
CA ALA A 249 11.22 -2.85 -0.42
C ALA A 249 9.82 -3.45 -0.61
N PHE A 250 9.19 -3.93 0.46
CA PHE A 250 7.98 -4.75 0.37
C PHE A 250 6.82 -4.12 1.15
N ALA A 251 5.60 -4.40 0.71
CA ALA A 251 4.41 -3.93 1.39
C ALA A 251 4.24 -4.60 2.77
N ASP A 252 3.56 -3.90 3.67
CA ASP A 252 3.28 -4.34 5.05
C ASP A 252 2.73 -5.77 5.11
N TRP A 253 1.76 -6.08 4.25
CA TRP A 253 1.15 -7.40 4.17
C TRP A 253 2.14 -8.47 3.69
N THR A 254 2.94 -8.19 2.66
CA THR A 254 3.95 -9.11 2.15
C THR A 254 4.99 -9.42 3.22
N LEU A 255 5.47 -8.40 3.93
CA LEU A 255 6.40 -8.56 5.04
C LEU A 255 5.78 -9.39 6.17
N ALA A 256 4.54 -9.12 6.56
CA ALA A 256 3.83 -9.88 7.58
C ALA A 256 3.72 -11.38 7.22
N GLN A 257 3.40 -11.71 5.96
CA GLN A 257 3.34 -13.10 5.48
C GLN A 257 4.73 -13.76 5.40
N ALA A 258 5.76 -13.00 5.02
CA ALA A 258 7.14 -13.48 5.03
C ALA A 258 7.61 -13.81 6.44
N LEU A 259 7.38 -12.92 7.43
CA LEU A 259 7.76 -13.14 8.84
C LEU A 259 7.09 -14.38 9.45
N GLN A 260 5.91 -14.78 8.97
CA GLN A 260 5.24 -16.00 9.40
C GLN A 260 5.97 -17.28 8.97
N THR A 261 6.67 -17.24 7.84
CA THR A 261 7.34 -18.41 7.24
C THR A 261 8.86 -18.36 7.35
N TRP A 262 9.41 -17.19 7.66
CA TRP A 262 10.84 -16.96 7.75
C TRP A 262 11.47 -17.75 8.91
N LYS A 263 12.60 -18.37 8.61
CA LYS A 263 13.47 -19.06 9.56
C LYS A 263 14.79 -18.30 9.63
N PRO A 264 14.96 -17.37 10.58
CA PRO A 264 16.17 -16.56 10.68
C PRO A 264 17.39 -17.44 10.90
N THR A 265 18.54 -17.02 10.37
CA THR A 265 19.84 -17.62 10.69
C THR A 265 20.62 -16.70 11.61
N ALA A 266 21.77 -17.13 12.14
CA ALA A 266 22.61 -16.31 13.01
C ALA A 266 23.03 -14.96 12.36
N THR A 267 23.15 -14.92 11.03
CA THR A 267 23.50 -13.70 10.28
C THR A 267 22.28 -12.83 9.98
N THR A 268 21.12 -13.44 9.71
CA THR A 268 19.92 -12.71 9.26
C THR A 268 18.97 -12.32 10.40
N VAL A 269 19.11 -12.90 11.59
CA VAL A 269 18.24 -12.60 12.75
C VAL A 269 18.24 -11.13 13.18
N LYS A 270 19.33 -10.39 12.94
CA LYS A 270 19.40 -8.93 13.19
C LYS A 270 18.35 -8.16 12.40
N ALA A 271 17.94 -8.65 11.23
CA ALA A 271 16.90 -8.02 10.43
C ALA A 271 15.52 -8.03 11.09
N LEU A 272 15.31 -8.81 12.15
CA LEU A 272 14.06 -8.79 12.91
C LEU A 272 13.90 -7.52 13.77
N LEU A 273 15.00 -6.85 14.13
CA LEU A 273 15.01 -5.74 15.09
C LEU A 273 14.18 -4.51 14.65
N PRO A 274 14.28 -4.02 13.40
CA PRO A 274 13.46 -2.90 12.95
C PRO A 274 11.97 -3.26 12.98
N HIS A 275 11.61 -4.49 12.60
CA HIS A 275 10.21 -4.94 12.51
C HIS A 275 9.53 -5.05 13.89
N LEU A 276 10.29 -5.38 14.93
CA LEU A 276 9.79 -5.38 16.32
C LEU A 276 9.46 -3.97 16.83
N ARG A 277 10.03 -2.94 16.21
CA ARG A 277 9.82 -1.52 16.54
C ARG A 277 8.99 -0.78 15.50
N ALA A 278 8.45 -1.49 14.52
CA ALA A 278 7.63 -0.91 13.47
C ALA A 278 6.40 -0.21 14.07
N GLN A 279 6.04 0.94 13.49
CA GLN A 279 4.82 1.65 13.89
C GLN A 279 3.58 0.86 13.44
N ASN A 280 3.67 0.19 12.29
CA ASN A 280 2.60 -0.65 11.78
C ASN A 280 2.40 -1.88 12.69
N ARG A 281 1.23 -1.93 13.34
CA ARG A 281 0.85 -3.00 14.25
C ARG A 281 0.89 -4.39 13.59
N LEU A 282 0.50 -4.52 12.32
CA LEU A 282 0.54 -5.78 11.59
C LEU A 282 1.95 -6.36 11.51
N VAL A 283 2.92 -5.50 11.19
CA VAL A 283 4.34 -5.86 11.08
C VAL A 283 4.89 -6.22 12.45
N ARG A 284 4.60 -5.40 13.46
CA ARG A 284 5.04 -5.60 14.85
C ARG A 284 4.52 -6.92 15.42
N GLU A 285 3.23 -7.20 15.31
CA GLU A 285 2.62 -8.46 15.76
C GLU A 285 3.25 -9.68 15.06
N SER A 286 3.46 -9.58 13.74
CA SER A 286 4.08 -10.65 12.94
C SER A 286 5.55 -10.88 13.34
N ALA A 287 6.30 -9.82 13.64
CA ALA A 287 7.67 -9.90 14.10
C ALA A 287 7.78 -10.52 15.51
N VAL A 288 6.87 -10.17 16.42
CA VAL A 288 6.79 -10.78 17.75
C VAL A 288 6.45 -12.28 17.63
N ALA A 289 5.52 -12.64 16.75
CA ALA A 289 5.20 -14.05 16.48
C ALA A 289 6.41 -14.82 15.92
N ALA A 290 7.19 -14.19 15.03
CA ALA A 290 8.44 -14.75 14.51
C ALA A 290 9.49 -14.94 15.62
N LEU A 291 9.63 -13.97 16.53
CA LEU A 291 10.54 -14.08 17.68
C LEU A 291 10.15 -15.23 18.62
N ARG A 292 8.86 -15.40 18.93
CA ARG A 292 8.35 -16.51 19.75
C ARG A 292 8.65 -17.87 19.10
N ARG A 293 8.35 -18.00 17.81
CA ARG A 293 8.68 -19.21 17.03
C ARG A 293 10.19 -19.47 16.99
N LEU A 294 11.03 -18.43 16.93
CA LEU A 294 12.49 -18.58 17.00
C LEU A 294 12.93 -19.15 18.35
N ALA A 295 12.32 -18.71 19.46
CA ALA A 295 12.61 -19.23 20.79
C ALA A 295 12.33 -20.75 20.88
N GLU A 296 11.27 -21.22 20.23
CA GLU A 296 10.87 -22.63 20.20
C GLU A 296 11.71 -23.46 19.24
N THR A 297 11.95 -22.96 18.02
CA THR A 297 12.57 -23.74 16.94
C THR A 297 14.09 -23.66 16.90
N GLN A 298 14.69 -22.55 17.34
CA GLN A 298 16.14 -22.31 17.30
C GLN A 298 16.63 -21.54 18.55
N PRO A 299 16.65 -22.18 19.73
CA PRO A 299 16.93 -21.51 21.00
C PRO A 299 18.34 -20.91 21.09
N ILE A 300 19.31 -21.45 20.34
CA ILE A 300 20.68 -20.92 20.28
C ILE A 300 20.69 -19.56 19.58
N VAL A 301 20.03 -19.45 18.42
CA VAL A 301 19.94 -18.20 17.65
C VAL A 301 19.14 -17.16 18.43
N HIS A 302 18.04 -17.58 19.08
CA HIS A 302 17.27 -16.72 19.97
C HIS A 302 18.11 -16.18 21.14
N LYS A 303 18.84 -17.03 21.85
CA LYS A 303 19.73 -16.59 22.95
C LYS A 303 20.84 -15.67 22.45
N ALA A 304 21.43 -15.95 21.29
CA ALA A 304 22.44 -15.10 20.69
C ALA A 304 21.87 -13.70 20.34
N LEU A 305 20.65 -13.63 19.79
CA LEU A 305 19.96 -12.36 19.54
C LEU A 305 19.79 -11.55 20.83
N LEU A 306 19.24 -12.17 21.89
CA LEU A 306 19.00 -11.49 23.16
C LEU A 306 20.29 -11.09 23.88
N HIS A 307 21.37 -11.86 23.72
CA HIS A 307 22.68 -11.51 24.27
C HIS A 307 23.26 -10.26 23.62
N HIS A 308 23.20 -10.17 22.29
CA HIS A 308 23.73 -9.02 21.55
C HIS A 308 22.80 -7.80 21.61
N TRP A 309 21.49 -8.03 21.74
CA TRP A 309 20.48 -6.99 21.87
C TRP A 309 19.50 -7.32 23.00
N PRO A 310 19.86 -7.03 24.27
CA PRO A 310 18.99 -7.31 25.42
C PRO A 310 17.67 -6.51 25.37
N HIS A 311 17.67 -5.36 24.69
CA HIS A 311 16.48 -4.53 24.43
C HIS A 311 15.75 -4.89 23.12
N ALA A 312 16.12 -5.99 22.44
CA ALA A 312 15.39 -6.50 21.28
C ALA A 312 14.14 -7.27 21.68
N ALA A 313 14.21 -8.00 22.79
CA ALA A 313 13.00 -8.51 23.41
C ALA A 313 12.23 -7.31 23.98
N PRO A 314 10.93 -7.14 23.65
CA PRO A 314 10.09 -6.35 24.53
C PRO A 314 10.23 -6.93 25.96
N PRO A 315 10.21 -6.11 27.01
CA PRO A 315 10.27 -6.61 28.38
C PRO A 315 9.18 -7.68 28.57
N PHE A 316 9.59 -8.94 28.69
CA PHE A 316 8.78 -10.00 29.28
C PHE A 316 8.85 -9.74 30.78
N PRO A 317 7.88 -9.12 31.48
CA PRO A 317 6.44 -9.03 31.22
C PRO A 317 5.91 -7.58 31.35
N MET A 318 5.85 -6.83 30.26
CA MET A 318 5.15 -5.54 30.16
C MET A 318 4.55 -5.47 28.75
N LEU A 319 3.50 -6.26 28.53
CA LEU A 319 2.32 -5.68 27.92
C LEU A 319 1.53 -5.11 29.12
N PRO A 320 1.58 -3.81 29.42
CA PRO A 320 0.33 -3.18 29.80
C PRO A 320 -0.66 -3.53 28.68
N ASN A 321 -1.89 -3.85 29.03
CA ASN A 321 -3.01 -4.10 28.12
C ASN A 321 -3.36 -2.87 27.23
N SER A 322 -2.39 -2.12 26.72
CA SER A 322 -2.58 -0.98 25.83
C SER A 322 -2.59 -1.38 24.35
N ASP A 323 -2.26 -2.62 23.99
CA ASP A 323 -2.80 -3.30 22.81
C ASP A 323 -4.03 -4.13 23.28
N SER A 324 -5.02 -3.47 23.89
CA SER A 324 -6.30 -4.04 24.40
C SER A 324 -7.17 -4.71 23.33
N ALA A 325 -6.71 -4.72 22.09
CA ALA A 325 -7.45 -5.19 20.97
C ALA A 325 -7.50 -6.73 20.97
N ARG A 326 -8.72 -7.26 21.15
CA ARG A 326 -9.01 -8.69 21.10
C ARG A 326 -8.66 -9.29 19.74
N VAL A 327 -8.72 -8.49 18.68
CA VAL A 327 -8.51 -8.94 17.30
C VAL A 327 -7.14 -8.51 16.79
N SER A 328 -6.31 -9.48 16.41
CA SER A 328 -5.01 -9.21 15.78
C SER A 328 -5.16 -8.48 14.45
N ALA A 329 -4.16 -7.70 14.03
CA ALA A 329 -4.19 -6.98 12.77
C ALA A 329 -4.35 -7.91 11.55
N ALA A 330 -3.73 -9.10 11.59
CA ALA A 330 -3.88 -10.10 10.54
C ALA A 330 -5.27 -10.75 10.51
N GLU A 331 -5.94 -10.86 11.66
CA GLU A 331 -7.35 -11.29 11.74
C GLU A 331 -8.27 -10.22 11.18
N ARG A 332 -8.04 -8.94 11.48
CA ARG A 332 -8.82 -7.82 10.90
C ARG A 332 -8.79 -7.81 9.37
N VAL A 333 -7.62 -8.07 8.75
CA VAL A 333 -7.54 -8.25 7.28
C VAL A 333 -8.43 -9.40 6.81
N ARG A 334 -8.39 -10.54 7.51
CA ARG A 334 -9.20 -11.71 7.16
C ARG A 334 -10.69 -11.44 7.33
N ILE A 335 -11.10 -10.77 8.40
CA ILE A 335 -12.50 -10.37 8.60
C ILE A 335 -12.97 -9.49 7.44
N LEU A 336 -12.20 -8.44 7.10
CA LEU A 336 -12.52 -7.59 5.94
C LEU A 336 -12.70 -8.41 4.66
N GLN A 337 -11.81 -9.36 4.37
CA GLN A 337 -11.95 -10.22 3.18
C GLN A 337 -13.22 -11.08 3.16
N HIS A 338 -13.78 -11.44 4.31
CA HIS A 338 -15.01 -12.22 4.35
C HIS A 338 -16.26 -11.33 4.29
N THR A 339 -16.12 -10.03 4.56
CA THR A 339 -17.23 -9.09 4.33
C THR A 339 -17.46 -8.90 2.84
N ALA A 340 -18.72 -8.96 2.42
CA ALA A 340 -19.05 -8.90 1.01
C ALA A 340 -18.78 -7.52 0.36
N LEU A 341 -18.52 -6.46 1.14
CA LEU A 341 -18.08 -5.15 0.64
C LEU A 341 -16.61 -5.18 0.19
N PHE A 342 -15.78 -5.96 0.87
CA PHE A 342 -14.32 -5.99 0.68
C PHE A 342 -13.79 -7.32 0.12
N ALA A 343 -14.66 -8.29 -0.18
CA ALA A 343 -14.27 -9.63 -0.61
C ALA A 343 -13.36 -9.69 -1.85
N GLU A 344 -13.57 -8.80 -2.83
CA GLU A 344 -12.71 -8.71 -4.02
C GLU A 344 -11.53 -7.73 -3.86
N THR A 345 -11.37 -7.16 -2.67
CA THR A 345 -10.28 -6.22 -2.39
C THR A 345 -9.05 -7.01 -1.95
N PRO A 346 -7.89 -6.80 -2.61
CA PRO A 346 -6.67 -7.50 -2.24
C PRO A 346 -6.20 -7.19 -0.80
N GLU A 347 -5.57 -8.16 -0.15
CA GLU A 347 -5.11 -8.07 1.25
C GLU A 347 -4.14 -6.91 1.48
N HIS A 348 -3.28 -6.61 0.52
CA HIS A 348 -2.34 -5.49 0.61
C HIS A 348 -3.07 -4.14 0.68
N VAL A 349 -4.24 -4.02 0.02
CA VAL A 349 -5.10 -2.84 0.10
C VAL A 349 -5.81 -2.82 1.46
N LEU A 350 -6.35 -3.94 1.90
CA LEU A 350 -7.05 -4.05 3.19
C LEU A 350 -6.13 -3.80 4.39
N SER A 351 -4.85 -4.18 4.30
CA SER A 351 -3.87 -3.91 5.35
C SER A 351 -3.68 -2.40 5.62
N ALA A 352 -4.05 -1.53 4.67
CA ALA A 352 -4.07 -0.09 4.85
C ALA A 352 -5.19 0.41 5.77
N ILE A 353 -6.30 -0.34 5.81
CA ILE A 353 -7.52 0.03 6.53
C ILE A 353 -7.41 -0.43 7.99
N VAL A 354 -6.72 -1.54 8.26
CA VAL A 354 -6.57 -2.13 9.59
C VAL A 354 -6.16 -1.14 10.71
N PRO A 355 -5.22 -0.20 10.49
CA PRO A 355 -4.81 0.75 11.53
C PRO A 355 -5.92 1.72 11.97
N ILE A 356 -6.88 2.01 11.11
CA ILE A 356 -8.00 2.93 11.38
C ILE A 356 -9.28 2.21 11.84
N MET A 357 -9.20 0.89 12.07
CA MET A 357 -10.31 0.11 12.60
C MET A 357 -10.31 0.13 14.13
N ASN A 358 -11.43 0.55 14.71
CA ASN A 358 -11.62 0.64 16.15
C ASN A 358 -12.48 -0.53 16.65
N GLU A 359 -12.07 -1.18 17.75
CA GLU A 359 -12.94 -2.16 18.40
C GLU A 359 -13.96 -1.42 19.27
N VAL A 360 -15.23 -1.77 19.10
CA VAL A 360 -16.35 -1.23 19.89
C VAL A 360 -17.15 -2.39 20.46
N GLU A 361 -17.63 -2.22 21.68
CA GLU A 361 -18.45 -3.19 22.38
C GLU A 361 -19.79 -2.57 22.74
N PHE A 362 -20.85 -3.37 22.64
CA PHE A 362 -22.21 -3.00 22.99
C PHE A 362 -22.80 -4.07 23.91
N ALA A 363 -23.48 -3.66 24.97
CA ALA A 363 -24.21 -4.56 25.84
C ALA A 363 -25.47 -5.10 25.15
N ALA A 364 -26.03 -6.19 25.67
CA ALA A 364 -27.35 -6.66 25.23
C ALA A 364 -28.40 -5.55 25.38
N ASP A 365 -29.30 -5.45 24.42
CA ASP A 365 -30.34 -4.42 24.28
C ASP A 365 -29.82 -2.98 24.08
N GLU A 366 -28.50 -2.78 23.96
CA GLU A 366 -27.92 -1.46 23.70
C GLU A 366 -28.19 -1.00 22.26
N GLU A 367 -28.69 0.23 22.12
CA GLU A 367 -28.89 0.85 20.81
C GLU A 367 -27.56 1.39 20.27
N ILE A 368 -27.16 0.88 19.10
CA ILE A 368 -25.90 1.23 18.44
C ILE A 368 -26.05 2.58 17.73
N PHE A 369 -27.18 2.78 17.05
CA PHE A 369 -27.62 4.07 16.51
C PHE A 369 -29.12 4.04 16.22
N ALA A 370 -29.75 5.21 16.20
CA ALA A 370 -31.15 5.39 15.83
C ALA A 370 -31.30 5.76 14.35
N LYS A 371 -32.47 5.42 13.79
CA LYS A 371 -32.90 5.95 12.48
C LYS A 371 -32.94 7.48 12.53
N GLY A 372 -32.36 8.12 11.52
CA GLY A 372 -32.28 9.57 11.40
C GLY A 372 -31.04 10.19 12.03
N ASP A 373 -30.26 9.42 12.81
CA ASP A 373 -28.96 9.88 13.27
C ASP A 373 -28.06 10.20 12.09
N GLN A 374 -27.22 11.23 12.21
CA GLN A 374 -26.16 11.42 11.22
C GLN A 374 -25.17 10.27 11.32
N GLY A 375 -25.05 9.50 10.25
CA GLY A 375 -24.12 8.39 10.17
C GLY A 375 -22.80 8.83 9.58
N GLY A 376 -21.70 8.39 10.19
CA GLY A 376 -20.35 8.60 9.67
C GLY A 376 -19.44 7.40 9.91
N SER A 377 -20.01 6.20 10.09
CA SER A 377 -19.24 5.00 10.40
C SER A 377 -19.89 3.74 9.85
N LEU A 378 -19.04 2.78 9.47
CA LEU A 378 -19.38 1.40 9.15
C LEU A 378 -19.05 0.50 10.35
N PHE A 379 -19.88 -0.51 10.62
CA PHE A 379 -19.63 -1.52 11.64
C PHE A 379 -19.57 -2.90 10.99
N ILE A 380 -18.61 -3.72 11.42
CA ILE A 380 -18.48 -5.13 11.02
C ILE A 380 -18.58 -5.95 12.29
N VAL A 381 -19.60 -6.80 12.38
CA VAL A 381 -19.83 -7.64 13.56
C VAL A 381 -18.74 -8.70 13.63
N HIS A 382 -18.04 -8.78 14.75
CA HIS A 382 -17.06 -9.83 15.01
C HIS A 382 -17.65 -10.93 15.90
N GLU A 383 -18.38 -10.53 16.95
CA GLU A 383 -19.05 -11.40 17.89
C GLU A 383 -20.42 -10.81 18.26
N GLY A 384 -21.39 -11.67 18.53
CA GLY A 384 -22.75 -11.29 18.89
C GLY A 384 -23.69 -11.10 17.70
N THR A 385 -24.90 -10.61 17.99
CA THR A 385 -26.00 -10.44 17.03
C THR A 385 -26.61 -9.05 17.14
N VAL A 386 -26.83 -8.40 16.00
CA VAL A 386 -27.45 -7.07 15.88
C VAL A 386 -28.79 -7.17 15.15
N GLY A 387 -29.83 -6.57 15.71
CA GLY A 387 -31.12 -6.41 15.06
C GLY A 387 -31.24 -5.05 14.38
N ILE A 388 -31.81 -5.03 13.18
CA ILE A 388 -32.10 -3.79 12.43
C ILE A 388 -33.60 -3.53 12.41
N TYR A 389 -34.01 -2.31 12.77
CA TYR A 389 -35.41 -1.94 13.01
C TYR A 389 -35.82 -0.69 12.22
N ASN A 390 -37.06 -0.67 11.74
CA ASN A 390 -37.73 0.54 11.24
C ASN A 390 -38.99 0.79 12.08
N GLY A 391 -38.88 1.66 13.08
CA GLY A 391 -39.88 1.74 14.15
C GLY A 391 -39.83 0.47 15.00
N GLU A 392 -40.98 -0.16 15.23
CA GLU A 392 -41.08 -1.40 16.01
C GLU A 392 -40.82 -2.67 15.18
N GLN A 393 -40.82 -2.56 13.85
CA GLN A 393 -40.64 -3.71 12.97
C GLN A 393 -39.16 -4.04 12.81
N GLN A 394 -38.78 -5.28 13.16
CA GLN A 394 -37.46 -5.83 12.85
C GLN A 394 -37.39 -6.21 11.36
N LEU A 395 -36.44 -5.61 10.64
CA LEU A 395 -36.22 -5.85 9.21
C LEU A 395 -35.31 -7.05 8.96
N THR A 396 -34.24 -7.17 9.74
CA THR A 396 -33.24 -8.25 9.62
C THR A 396 -32.41 -8.40 10.90
N THR A 397 -31.62 -9.46 10.96
CA THR A 397 -30.51 -9.65 11.92
C THR A 397 -29.18 -9.67 11.18
N PHE A 398 -28.11 -9.28 11.87
CA PHE A 398 -26.73 -9.38 11.43
C PHE A 398 -25.89 -10.11 12.48
N GLU A 399 -25.09 -11.07 12.04
CA GLU A 399 -24.25 -11.94 12.87
C GLU A 399 -22.76 -11.71 12.54
N ALA A 400 -21.87 -12.48 13.19
CA ALA A 400 -20.43 -12.41 12.93
C ALA A 400 -20.09 -12.52 11.43
N GLY A 401 -19.37 -11.53 10.91
CA GLY A 401 -19.01 -11.40 9.49
C GLY A 401 -19.94 -10.48 8.69
N ASP A 402 -21.13 -10.19 9.19
CA ASP A 402 -22.01 -9.19 8.60
C ASP A 402 -21.54 -7.77 8.92
N PHE A 403 -21.99 -6.82 8.12
CA PHE A 403 -21.68 -5.40 8.28
C PHE A 403 -22.93 -4.55 8.08
N PHE A 404 -22.94 -3.38 8.73
CA PHE A 404 -24.06 -2.46 8.65
C PHE A 404 -23.59 -1.01 8.76
N GLY A 405 -24.44 -0.09 8.31
CA GLY A 405 -24.13 1.33 8.24
C GLY A 405 -23.28 1.73 7.02
N GLU A 406 -23.17 0.85 6.02
CA GLU A 406 -22.36 1.03 4.79
C GLU A 406 -22.70 2.29 3.99
N LEU A 407 -23.98 2.64 3.89
CA LEU A 407 -24.47 3.77 3.09
C LEU A 407 -23.98 5.11 3.63
N ALA A 408 -23.89 5.22 4.96
CA ALA A 408 -23.41 6.43 5.61
C ALA A 408 -21.90 6.64 5.47
N LEU A 409 -21.14 5.59 5.15
CA LEU A 409 -19.70 5.71 4.91
C LEU A 409 -19.41 6.49 3.61
N LEU A 410 -20.31 6.44 2.61
CA LEU A 410 -20.05 6.98 1.27
C LEU A 410 -20.86 8.24 0.92
N ASP A 411 -22.08 8.37 1.46
CA ASP A 411 -23.00 9.45 1.06
C ASP A 411 -23.40 10.38 2.22
N ALA A 412 -22.91 10.10 3.44
CA ALA A 412 -23.21 10.86 4.67
C ALA A 412 -24.72 11.11 4.93
N GLU A 413 -25.60 10.29 4.33
CA GLU A 413 -27.04 10.36 4.57
C GLU A 413 -27.38 9.90 6.01
N PRO A 414 -28.50 10.40 6.58
CA PRO A 414 -28.99 9.92 7.87
C PRO A 414 -29.23 8.41 7.89
N ARG A 415 -29.05 7.77 9.04
CA ARG A 415 -29.29 6.33 9.21
C ARG A 415 -30.71 5.97 8.79
N SER A 416 -30.85 4.99 7.89
CA SER A 416 -32.15 4.57 7.33
C SER A 416 -32.98 3.70 8.28
N ALA A 417 -32.34 3.11 9.29
CA ALA A 417 -32.91 2.21 10.28
C ALA A 417 -32.18 2.35 11.63
N THR A 418 -32.79 1.85 12.71
CA THR A 418 -32.18 1.74 14.04
C THR A 418 -31.43 0.40 14.13
N ALA A 419 -30.23 0.40 14.70
CA ALA A 419 -29.48 -0.82 15.00
C ALA A 419 -29.39 -1.03 16.51
N ARG A 420 -29.71 -2.24 16.99
CA ARG A 420 -29.68 -2.59 18.41
C ARG A 420 -29.00 -3.95 18.61
N ALA A 421 -28.14 -4.05 19.61
CA ALA A 421 -27.51 -5.31 20.00
C ALA A 421 -28.57 -6.23 20.65
N LEU A 422 -28.70 -7.46 20.17
CA LEU A 422 -29.63 -8.46 20.73
C LEU A 422 -28.99 -9.29 21.85
N GLU A 423 -27.67 -9.28 21.89
CA GLU A 423 -26.80 -9.89 22.89
C GLU A 423 -25.53 -9.03 22.99
N PRO A 424 -24.58 -9.31 23.90
CA PRO A 424 -23.31 -8.58 23.90
C PRO A 424 -22.61 -8.68 22.54
N VAL A 425 -22.33 -7.54 21.92
CA VAL A 425 -21.74 -7.45 20.58
C VAL A 425 -20.35 -6.84 20.67
N MET A 426 -19.41 -7.43 19.94
CA MET A 426 -18.15 -6.78 19.60
C MET A 426 -18.10 -6.57 18.09
N ALA A 427 -17.80 -5.34 17.68
CA ALA A 427 -17.72 -4.96 16.28
C ALA A 427 -16.45 -4.16 15.99
N LEU A 428 -16.02 -4.21 14.73
CA LEU A 428 -15.00 -3.34 14.20
C LEU A 428 -15.68 -2.14 13.53
N ARG A 429 -15.43 -0.96 14.08
CA ARG A 429 -15.91 0.33 13.59
C ARG A 429 -14.87 0.96 12.67
N LEU A 430 -15.33 1.48 11.54
CA LEU A 430 -14.55 2.26 10.60
C LEU A 430 -15.23 3.62 10.40
N ASP A 431 -14.54 4.69 10.79
CA ASP A 431 -15.04 6.04 10.68
C ASP A 431 -14.81 6.63 9.28
N GLN A 432 -15.73 7.49 8.85
CA GLN A 432 -15.76 8.06 7.51
C GLN A 432 -14.51 8.91 7.27
N ASP A 433 -14.21 9.87 8.15
CA ASP A 433 -13.07 10.77 7.96
C ASP A 433 -11.76 10.01 7.79
N ASP A 434 -11.49 9.03 8.67
CA ASP A 434 -10.29 8.19 8.60
C ASP A 434 -10.26 7.36 7.31
N PHE A 435 -11.42 6.87 6.87
CA PHE A 435 -11.53 6.11 5.64
C PHE A 435 -11.28 6.97 4.40
N TYR A 436 -11.78 8.21 4.36
CA TYR A 436 -11.51 9.16 3.28
C TYR A 436 -10.04 9.55 3.22
N ASP A 437 -9.38 9.71 4.37
CA ASP A 437 -7.94 9.96 4.43
C ASP A 437 -7.15 8.80 3.82
N VAL A 438 -7.50 7.55 4.16
CA VAL A 438 -6.88 6.36 3.55
C VAL A 438 -7.15 6.29 2.04
N MET A 439 -8.36 6.62 1.58
CA MET A 439 -8.69 6.66 0.15
C MET A 439 -7.91 7.74 -0.62
N GLY A 440 -7.66 8.89 0.02
CA GLY A 440 -6.84 9.96 -0.55
C GLY A 440 -5.40 9.53 -0.79
N ASP A 441 -4.84 8.76 0.15
CA ASP A 441 -3.45 8.29 0.07
C ASP A 441 -3.26 7.00 -0.74
N ARG A 442 -4.29 6.15 -0.80
CA ARG A 442 -4.28 4.87 -1.51
C ARG A 442 -5.46 4.79 -2.49
N PRO A 443 -5.35 5.38 -3.69
CA PRO A 443 -6.44 5.39 -4.68
C PRO A 443 -6.88 3.98 -5.13
N GLU A 444 -6.04 2.97 -4.90
CA GLU A 444 -6.38 1.56 -5.12
C GLU A 444 -7.54 1.09 -4.23
N VAL A 445 -7.65 1.62 -3.00
CA VAL A 445 -8.76 1.34 -2.07
C VAL A 445 -10.07 1.77 -2.71
N LEU A 446 -10.17 3.05 -3.10
CA LEU A 446 -11.36 3.63 -3.72
C LEU A 446 -11.76 2.89 -5.01
N ARG A 447 -10.80 2.62 -5.90
CA ARG A 447 -11.06 1.94 -7.17
C ARG A 447 -11.65 0.54 -6.96
N ASN A 448 -11.14 -0.21 -5.99
CA ASN A 448 -11.64 -1.55 -5.70
C ASN A 448 -13.06 -1.50 -5.13
N ILE A 449 -13.35 -0.57 -4.20
CA ILE A 449 -14.69 -0.39 -3.65
C ILE A 449 -15.69 -0.01 -4.73
N LEU A 450 -15.36 0.98 -5.57
CA LEU A 450 -16.21 1.39 -6.69
C LEU A 450 -16.52 0.21 -7.63
N ARG A 451 -15.52 -0.62 -7.93
CA ARG A 451 -15.70 -1.82 -8.75
C ARG A 451 -16.71 -2.78 -8.13
N VAL A 452 -16.59 -3.07 -6.83
CA VAL A 452 -17.49 -3.97 -6.08
C VAL A 452 -18.92 -3.42 -6.04
N LEU A 453 -19.08 -2.12 -5.77
CA LEU A 453 -20.40 -1.47 -5.78
C LEU A 453 -21.04 -1.53 -7.17
N CYS A 454 -20.28 -1.26 -8.23
CA CYS A 454 -20.78 -1.40 -9.60
C CYS A 454 -21.20 -2.84 -9.95
N GLN A 455 -20.44 -3.87 -9.51
CA GLN A 455 -20.82 -5.27 -9.72
C GLN A 455 -22.11 -5.63 -8.96
N ARG A 456 -22.24 -5.18 -7.70
CA ARG A 456 -23.45 -5.40 -6.90
C ARG A 456 -24.68 -4.75 -7.52
N LEU A 457 -24.55 -3.49 -7.98
CA LEU A 457 -25.63 -2.78 -8.66
C LEU A 457 -26.10 -3.54 -9.92
N ARG A 458 -25.17 -4.06 -10.72
CA ARG A 458 -25.49 -4.90 -11.88
C ARG A 458 -26.24 -6.16 -11.47
N HIS A 459 -25.75 -6.88 -10.46
CA HIS A 459 -26.41 -8.09 -9.95
C HIS A 459 -27.82 -7.83 -9.40
N GLN A 460 -28.02 -6.69 -8.72
CA GLN A 460 -29.34 -6.28 -8.26
C GLN A 460 -30.28 -5.94 -9.42
N ASN A 461 -29.79 -5.21 -10.43
CA ASN A 461 -30.56 -4.91 -11.63
C ASN A 461 -30.94 -6.19 -12.40
N ASP A 462 -30.00 -7.13 -12.54
CA ASP A 462 -30.24 -8.41 -13.21
C ASP A 462 -31.31 -9.23 -12.45
N LYS A 463 -31.27 -9.23 -11.11
CA LYS A 463 -32.31 -9.86 -10.26
C LYS A 463 -33.67 -9.19 -10.40
N MET A 464 -33.72 -7.86 -10.43
CA MET A 464 -34.97 -7.13 -10.63
C MET A 464 -35.57 -7.39 -12.02
N GLN A 465 -34.73 -7.49 -13.06
CA GLN A 465 -35.16 -7.85 -14.40
C GLN A 465 -35.61 -9.31 -14.51
N ALA A 466 -35.04 -10.23 -13.73
CA ALA A 466 -35.48 -11.63 -13.69
C ALA A 466 -36.78 -11.84 -12.88
N MET A 467 -37.17 -10.86 -12.05
CA MET A 467 -38.40 -10.87 -11.25
C MET A 467 -39.56 -10.08 -11.91
N ALA A 468 -39.28 -9.33 -12.97
CA ALA A 468 -40.26 -8.59 -13.78
C ALA A 468 -40.63 -9.40 -15.04
#